data_AF-A0A948HNR1-F1
#
_entry.id   AF-A0A948HNR1-F1
#
_cell.length_a   1.000
_cell.length_b   1.000
_cell.length_c   1.000
_cell.angle_alpha   90.00
_cell.angle_beta   90.00
_cell.angle_gamma   90.00
#
_symmetry.space_group_name_H-M   'P 1'
#
loop_
_entity.id
_entity.type
_entity.pdbx_description
1 polymer ?
#
loop_
_entity_poly.entity_id
_entity_poly.type
_entity_poly.pdbx_seq_one_letter_code
_entity_poly.pdbx_strand_id
1 'polypeptide(L)'
;MSAPPTPSNAELELLKALWRQGACSAREVHNGAAAALDWSYSSTRKTLERMVDKGLVEETVEHGLNMYRAKAGKVATLAALSTDFARRVLEIDGALPAQAFADSRLLSEQELQQLDALLRAPAKDDPA
;
A
#
# COMPACT_ATOMS: atom_id res chain seq x y z
N MET A 1 4.93 15.38 6.81
CA MET A 1 4.02 14.33 6.32
C MET A 1 4.39 13.08 7.09
N SER A 2 3.54 12.62 8.00
CA SER A 2 3.77 11.40 8.78
C SER A 2 3.80 10.18 7.85
N ALA A 3 4.52 9.14 8.24
CA ALA A 3 4.60 7.91 7.46
C ALA A 3 3.19 7.32 7.25
N PRO A 4 2.86 6.80 6.05
CA PRO A 4 1.57 6.17 5.84
C PRO A 4 1.42 4.96 6.77
N PRO A 5 0.23 4.72 7.35
CA PRO A 5 0.04 3.61 8.26
C PRO A 5 0.32 2.28 7.56
N THR A 6 0.96 1.34 8.25
CA THR A 6 1.33 0.05 7.64
C THR A 6 0.08 -0.81 7.39
N PRO A 7 -0.20 -1.23 6.15
CA PRO A 7 -1.34 -2.09 5.84
C PRO A 7 -1.13 -3.52 6.37
N SER A 8 -2.21 -4.20 6.75
CA SER A 8 -2.19 -5.66 6.92
C SER A 8 -2.09 -6.36 5.56
N ASN A 9 -1.81 -7.67 5.56
CA ASN A 9 -1.73 -8.45 4.32
C ASN A 9 -3.03 -8.35 3.48
N ALA A 10 -4.19 -8.40 4.12
CA ALA A 10 -5.46 -8.28 3.40
C ALA A 10 -5.68 -6.86 2.84
N GLU A 11 -5.37 -5.83 3.63
CA GLU A 11 -5.45 -4.42 3.19
C GLU A 11 -4.48 -4.16 2.02
N LEU A 12 -3.30 -4.78 2.03
CA LEU A 12 -2.31 -4.67 0.97
C LEU A 12 -2.81 -5.26 -0.35
N GLU A 13 -3.53 -6.39 -0.33
CA GLU A 13 -4.14 -6.93 -1.55
C GLU A 13 -5.21 -6.00 -2.14
N LEU A 14 -6.01 -5.34 -1.30
CA LEU A 14 -6.97 -4.33 -1.76
C LEU A 14 -6.27 -3.08 -2.32
N LEU A 15 -5.19 -2.61 -1.67
CA LEU A 15 -4.36 -1.51 -2.18
C LEU A 15 -3.73 -1.86 -3.54
N LYS A 16 -3.24 -3.09 -3.73
CA LYS A 16 -2.71 -3.54 -5.03
C LYS A 16 -3.76 -3.45 -6.13
N ALA A 17 -5.02 -3.79 -5.84
CA ALA A 17 -6.11 -3.64 -6.81
C ALA A 17 -6.35 -2.16 -7.15
N LEU A 18 -6.41 -1.29 -6.13
CA LEU A 18 -6.59 0.15 -6.29
C LEU A 18 -5.44 0.83 -7.04
N TRP A 19 -4.18 0.46 -6.78
CA TRP A 19 -3.04 1.03 -7.51
C TRP A 19 -3.04 0.66 -9.00
N ARG A 20 -3.58 -0.51 -9.35
CA ARG A 20 -3.67 -0.95 -10.75
C ARG A 20 -4.84 -0.31 -11.49
N GLN A 21 -5.98 -0.12 -10.82
CA GLN A 21 -7.23 0.30 -11.44
C GLN A 21 -7.53 1.80 -11.25
N GLY A 22 -6.86 2.47 -10.31
CA GLY A 22 -7.19 3.83 -9.91
C GLY A 22 -8.40 3.86 -8.96
N ALA A 23 -9.26 4.87 -9.12
CA ALA A 23 -10.50 4.94 -8.35
C ALA A 23 -11.50 3.93 -8.91
N CYS A 24 -12.02 3.03 -8.07
CA CYS A 24 -13.00 2.04 -8.49
C CYS A 24 -13.98 1.67 -7.36
N SER A 25 -15.10 1.06 -7.73
CA SER A 25 -16.15 0.65 -6.80
C SER A 25 -15.68 -0.50 -5.89
N ALA A 26 -16.33 -0.69 -4.75
CA ALA A 26 -16.03 -1.83 -3.87
C ALA A 26 -16.10 -3.19 -4.60
N ARG A 27 -16.98 -3.33 -5.59
CA ARG A 27 -17.13 -4.56 -6.39
C ARG A 27 -15.92 -4.80 -7.28
N GLU A 28 -15.40 -3.76 -7.93
CA GLU A 28 -14.21 -3.85 -8.78
C GLU A 28 -12.96 -4.15 -7.95
N VAL A 29 -12.81 -3.50 -6.79
CA VAL A 29 -11.75 -3.82 -5.82
C VAL A 29 -11.83 -5.29 -5.40
N HIS A 30 -13.02 -5.77 -5.04
CA HIS A 30 -13.25 -7.15 -4.64
C HIS A 30 -12.82 -8.13 -5.74
N ASN A 31 -13.28 -7.90 -6.98
CA ASN A 31 -12.93 -8.76 -8.11
C ASN A 31 -11.42 -8.76 -8.40
N GLY A 32 -10.76 -7.60 -8.24
CA GLY A 32 -9.32 -7.47 -8.42
C GLY A 32 -8.47 -8.21 -7.37
N ALA A 33 -9.04 -8.48 -6.19
CA ALA A 33 -8.35 -9.15 -5.08
C ALA A 33 -8.90 -10.56 -4.76
N ALA A 34 -9.98 -11.00 -5.43
CA ALA A 34 -10.71 -12.22 -5.11
C ALA A 34 -9.82 -13.47 -5.10
N ALA A 35 -8.93 -13.61 -6.10
CA ALA A 35 -8.03 -14.74 -6.22
C ALA A 35 -7.00 -14.82 -5.08
N ALA A 36 -6.64 -13.70 -4.46
CA ALA A 36 -5.65 -13.64 -3.39
C ALA A 36 -6.28 -13.79 -1.99
N LEU A 37 -7.51 -13.30 -1.81
CA LEU A 37 -8.14 -13.21 -0.49
C LEU A 37 -9.19 -14.30 -0.22
N ASP A 38 -9.80 -14.86 -1.27
CA ASP A 38 -10.80 -15.94 -1.20
C ASP A 38 -11.87 -15.73 -0.10
N TRP A 39 -12.42 -14.52 -0.04
CA TRP A 39 -13.38 -14.14 1.00
C TRP A 39 -14.63 -13.46 0.44
N SER A 40 -15.63 -13.26 1.29
CA SER A 40 -16.89 -12.66 0.86
C SER A 40 -16.75 -11.19 0.44
N TYR A 41 -17.67 -10.73 -0.42
CA TYR A 41 -17.82 -9.31 -0.75
C TYR A 41 -18.05 -8.42 0.48
N SER A 42 -18.80 -8.93 1.47
CA SER A 42 -19.03 -8.22 2.73
C SER A 42 -17.73 -7.97 3.51
N SER A 43 -16.81 -8.94 3.51
CA SER A 43 -15.48 -8.81 4.11
C SER A 43 -14.65 -7.74 3.42
N THR A 44 -14.77 -7.62 2.08
CA THR A 44 -14.11 -6.56 1.33
C THR A 44 -14.64 -5.19 1.73
N ARG A 45 -15.96 -4.98 1.78
CA ARG A 45 -16.55 -3.70 2.19
C ARG A 45 -16.14 -3.28 3.60
N LYS A 46 -16.27 -4.18 4.59
CA LYS A 46 -15.84 -3.90 5.97
C LYS A 46 -14.35 -3.60 6.08
N THR A 47 -13.53 -4.16 5.20
CA THR A 47 -12.09 -3.86 5.17
C THR A 47 -11.83 -2.51 4.54
N LEU A 48 -12.53 -2.16 3.45
CA LEU A 48 -12.46 -0.82 2.86
C LEU A 48 -12.88 0.27 3.85
N GLU A 49 -13.97 0.07 4.60
CA GLU A 49 -14.40 0.98 5.69
C GLU A 49 -13.27 1.20 6.71
N ARG A 50 -12.67 0.12 7.22
CA ARG A 50 -11.52 0.22 8.14
C ARG A 50 -10.30 0.88 7.50
N MET A 51 -10.07 0.67 6.21
CA MET A 51 -8.96 1.30 5.48
C MET A 51 -9.19 2.81 5.30
N VAL A 52 -10.45 3.25 5.16
CA VAL A 52 -10.81 4.67 5.17
C VAL A 52 -10.56 5.28 6.54
N ASP A 53 -11.01 4.63 7.61
CA ASP A 53 -10.74 5.07 9.00
C ASP A 53 -9.24 5.16 9.29
N LYS A 54 -8.47 4.20 8.78
CA LYS A 54 -7.01 4.16 8.90
C LYS A 54 -6.30 5.17 7.98
N GLY A 55 -7.00 5.80 7.04
CA GLY A 55 -6.41 6.74 6.08
C GLY A 55 -5.57 6.10 4.99
N LEU A 56 -5.72 4.80 4.74
CA LEU A 56 -5.09 4.08 3.63
C LEU A 56 -5.81 4.34 2.30
N VAL A 57 -7.12 4.53 2.36
CA VAL A 57 -8.03 4.69 1.23
C VAL A 57 -8.89 5.93 1.45
N GLU A 58 -9.25 6.59 0.37
CA GLU A 58 -10.26 7.63 0.34
C GLU A 58 -11.54 7.07 -0.31
N GLU A 59 -12.68 7.39 0.28
CA GLU A 59 -14.00 7.08 -0.26
C GLU A 59 -14.66 8.38 -0.75
N THR A 60 -15.19 8.33 -1.97
CA THR A 60 -15.93 9.41 -2.61
C THR A 60 -17.23 8.86 -3.17
N VAL A 61 -18.22 9.72 -3.41
CA VAL A 61 -19.48 9.32 -4.05
C VAL A 61 -19.53 9.91 -5.45
N GLU A 62 -19.56 9.05 -6.46
CA GLU A 62 -19.71 9.45 -7.87
C GLU A 62 -20.98 8.81 -8.42
N HIS A 63 -21.90 9.63 -8.95
CA HIS A 63 -23.18 9.18 -9.51
C HIS A 63 -24.01 8.28 -8.57
N GLY A 64 -23.92 8.51 -7.25
CA GLY A 64 -24.64 7.73 -6.24
C GLY A 64 -24.00 6.38 -5.89
N LEU A 65 -22.78 6.12 -6.37
CA LEU A 65 -21.98 4.94 -6.05
C LEU A 65 -20.72 5.32 -5.27
N ASN A 66 -20.38 4.52 -4.26
CA ASN A 66 -19.14 4.71 -3.50
C ASN A 66 -17.95 4.23 -4.32
N MET A 67 -17.01 5.14 -4.53
CA MET A 67 -15.75 4.95 -5.24
C MET A 67 -14.59 5.06 -4.26
N TYR A 68 -13.66 4.13 -4.36
CA TYR A 68 -12.51 4.01 -3.48
C TYR A 68 -11.23 4.31 -4.26
N ARG A 69 -10.34 5.10 -3.69
CA ARG A 69 -9.01 5.40 -4.24
C ARG A 69 -7.94 5.18 -3.19
N ALA A 70 -6.81 4.62 -3.57
CA ALA A 70 -5.67 4.53 -2.65
C ALA A 70 -5.18 5.93 -2.28
N LYS A 71 -5.19 6.24 -0.97
CA LYS A 71 -4.57 7.43 -0.39
C LYS A 71 -3.11 7.16 -0.03
N ALA A 72 -2.83 5.92 0.38
CA ALA A 72 -1.47 5.44 0.60
C ALA A 72 -0.72 5.31 -0.75
N GLY A 73 0.34 6.11 -0.90
CA GLY A 73 1.20 6.06 -2.07
C GLY A 73 1.99 4.75 -2.13
N LYS A 74 1.88 4.04 -3.25
CA LYS A 74 2.51 2.74 -3.50
C LYS A 74 3.99 2.66 -3.11
N VAL A 75 4.80 3.62 -3.56
CA VAL A 75 6.25 3.65 -3.29
C VAL A 75 6.52 3.85 -1.80
N ALA A 76 5.80 4.78 -1.16
CA ALA A 76 5.96 5.05 0.27
C ALA A 76 5.53 3.86 1.14
N THR A 77 4.43 3.18 0.78
CA THR A 77 3.98 1.96 1.45
C THR A 77 5.01 0.84 1.31
N LEU A 78 5.58 0.66 0.12
CA LEU A 78 6.61 -0.35 -0.09
C LEU A 78 7.88 -0.04 0.71
N ALA A 79 8.34 1.21 0.70
CA ALA A 79 9.48 1.64 1.50
C ALA A 79 9.28 1.33 2.99
N ALA A 80 8.09 1.64 3.54
CA ALA A 80 7.76 1.37 4.93
C ALA A 80 7.77 -0.15 5.25
N LEU A 81 7.14 -0.97 4.40
CA LEU A 81 7.12 -2.43 4.57
C LEU A 81 8.53 -3.05 4.47
N SER A 82 9.34 -2.56 3.53
CA SER A 82 10.70 -3.03 3.33
C SER A 82 11.60 -2.68 4.51
N THR A 83 11.52 -1.46 5.01
CA THR A 83 12.26 -1.04 6.21
C THR A 83 11.84 -1.83 7.45
N ASP A 84 10.52 -2.08 7.64
CA ASP A 84 10.02 -2.92 8.74
C ASP A 84 10.58 -4.35 8.65
N PHE A 85 10.56 -4.95 7.45
CA PHE A 85 11.10 -6.29 7.22
C PHE A 85 12.62 -6.34 7.47
N ALA A 86 13.39 -5.39 6.94
CA ALA A 86 14.84 -5.32 7.16
C ALA A 86 15.19 -5.26 8.65
N ARG A 87 14.51 -4.39 9.40
CA ARG A 87 14.77 -4.22 10.83
C ARG A 87 14.34 -5.43 11.65
N ARG A 88 13.15 -5.98 11.39
CA ARG A 88 12.53 -7.00 12.27
C ARG A 88 12.88 -8.43 11.92
N VAL A 89 13.24 -8.70 10.67
CA VAL A 89 13.53 -10.06 10.19
C VAL A 89 15.01 -10.23 9.88
N LEU A 90 15.64 -9.24 9.25
CA LEU A 90 17.05 -9.32 8.86
C LEU A 90 17.99 -8.66 9.87
N GLU A 91 17.46 -7.95 10.88
CA GLU A 91 18.23 -7.18 11.86
C GLU A 91 19.19 -6.17 11.20
N ILE A 92 18.75 -5.58 10.08
CA ILE A 92 19.49 -4.54 9.34
C ILE A 92 18.91 -3.17 9.69
N ASP A 93 19.73 -2.31 10.29
CA ASP A 93 19.35 -0.92 10.61
C ASP A 93 19.57 0.06 9.44
N GLY A 94 20.30 -0.36 8.41
CA GLY A 94 20.64 0.44 7.23
C GLY A 94 19.61 0.36 6.09
N ALA A 95 19.86 1.15 5.05
CA ALA A 95 19.02 1.18 3.85
C ALA A 95 19.06 -0.16 3.09
N LEU A 96 17.89 -0.68 2.68
CA LEU A 96 17.83 -1.80 1.75
C LEU A 96 18.26 -1.35 0.34
N PRO A 97 19.13 -2.10 -0.35
CA PRO A 97 19.51 -1.77 -1.72
C PRO A 97 18.31 -1.83 -2.66
N ALA A 98 18.08 -0.79 -3.47
CA ALA A 98 16.97 -0.77 -4.43
C ALA A 98 17.03 -1.89 -5.49
N GLN A 99 18.22 -2.47 -5.70
CA GLN A 99 18.45 -3.64 -6.55
C GLN A 99 17.62 -4.86 -6.12
N ALA A 100 17.23 -4.95 -4.85
CA ALA A 100 16.33 -5.99 -4.35
C ALA A 100 14.92 -5.92 -4.97
N PHE A 101 14.56 -4.82 -5.62
CA PHE A 101 13.24 -4.58 -6.20
C PHE A 101 13.23 -4.51 -7.74
N ALA A 102 14.37 -4.73 -8.40
CA ALA A 102 14.54 -4.49 -9.84
C ALA A 102 13.56 -5.29 -10.73
N ASP A 103 13.13 -6.49 -10.31
CA ASP A 103 12.20 -7.35 -11.06
C ASP A 103 10.72 -7.18 -10.64
N SER A 104 10.38 -6.09 -9.96
CA SER A 104 9.00 -5.85 -9.48
C SER A 104 8.01 -5.65 -10.62
N ARG A 105 7.05 -6.56 -10.76
CA ARG A 105 5.89 -6.42 -11.67
C ARG A 105 4.95 -5.26 -11.31
N LEU A 106 5.13 -4.66 -10.15
CA LEU A 106 4.31 -3.55 -9.69
C LEU A 106 4.95 -2.21 -10.04
N LEU A 107 6.27 -2.05 -10.02
CA LEU A 107 6.92 -0.73 -10.09
C LEU A 107 7.43 -0.39 -11.50
N SER A 108 7.27 0.86 -11.90
CA SER A 108 7.99 1.45 -13.02
C SER A 108 9.42 1.85 -12.64
N GLU A 109 10.28 2.12 -13.63
CA GLU A 109 11.66 2.61 -13.39
C GLU A 109 11.70 3.90 -12.56
N GLN A 110 10.77 4.82 -12.81
CA GLN A 110 10.66 6.06 -12.03
C GLN A 110 10.29 5.77 -10.57
N GLU A 111 9.37 4.83 -10.32
CA GLU A 111 8.98 4.42 -8.98
C GLU A 111 10.12 3.70 -8.24
N LEU A 112 10.96 2.92 -8.95
CA LEU A 112 12.15 2.30 -8.39
C LEU A 112 13.18 3.34 -7.93
N GLN A 113 13.39 4.40 -8.72
CA GLN A 113 14.27 5.50 -8.32
C GLN A 113 13.73 6.24 -7.10
N GLN A 114 12.42 6.49 -7.05
CA GLN A 114 11.79 7.08 -5.87
C GLN A 114 11.90 6.19 -4.64
N LEU A 115 11.77 4.87 -4.81
CA LEU A 115 11.96 3.89 -3.74
C LEU A 115 13.38 3.94 -3.19
N ASP A 116 14.39 3.91 -4.07
CA ASP A 116 15.81 3.99 -3.67
C ASP A 116 16.09 5.26 -2.86
N ALA A 117 15.55 6.41 -3.30
CA ALA A 117 15.69 7.66 -2.59
C ALA A 117 15.05 7.62 -1.19
N LEU A 118 13.86 7.01 -1.06
CA LEU A 118 13.18 6.87 0.23
C LEU A 118 13.88 5.88 1.17
N LEU A 119 14.45 4.80 0.66
CA LEU A 119 15.15 3.79 1.46
C LEU A 119 16.51 4.31 1.96
N ARG A 120 17.20 5.15 1.18
CA ARG A 120 18.49 5.75 1.57
C ARG A 120 18.35 6.99 2.45
N ALA A 121 17.18 7.61 2.48
CA ALA A 121 16.93 8.72 3.37
C ALA A 121 17.11 8.24 4.83
N PRO A 122 17.88 8.94 5.67
CA PRO A 122 17.97 8.58 7.07
C PRO A 122 16.57 8.60 7.66
N ALA A 123 16.24 7.56 8.44
CA ALA A 123 14.96 7.52 9.16
C ALA A 123 14.84 8.84 9.93
N LYS A 124 13.78 9.60 9.66
CA LYS A 124 13.45 10.72 10.54
C LYS A 124 13.07 10.10 11.87
N ASP A 125 13.99 10.17 12.83
CA ASP A 125 13.70 9.93 14.24
C ASP A 125 12.53 10.84 14.60
N ASP A 126 11.35 10.26 14.81
CA ASP A 126 10.26 10.97 15.47
C ASP A 126 10.68 11.13 16.95
N PRO A 127 10.74 12.35 17.50
CA PRO A 127 11.02 12.53 18.90
C PRO A 127 9.88 11.90 19.71
N ALA A 128 10.28 11.18 20.77
CA ALA A 128 9.47 10.37 21.67
C ALA A 128 8.21 11.05 22.24
#